data_AF-A0A4R1PZV5-F1
#
_entry.id   AF-A0A4R1PZV5-F1
#
_cell.length_a   1.000
_cell.length_b   1.000
_cell.length_c   1.000
_cell.angle_alpha   90.00
_cell.angle_beta   90.00
_cell.angle_gamma   90.00
#
_symmetry.space_group_name_H-M   'P 1'
#
loop_
_entity.id
_entity.type
_entity.pdbx_description
1 polymer ?
#
loop_
_entity_poly.entity_id
_entity_poly.type
_entity_poly.pdbx_seq_one_letter_code
_entity_poly.pdbx_strand_id
1 'polypeptide(L)'
;MKIKYEFLTGEAVEIEVSEAISKVLIGIDEEVKNSDRRESRRHHSIDALAEIGVELAATSEELADSIEMRETTEALRQAIGKLLPQQRKLLQKLYFGDGRTIVDVAREEGVTISAISHRLDLIYKKLRKLLNQNQ
;
A
#
# COMPACT_ATOMS: atom_id res chain seq x y z
N MET A 1 -46.96 16.89 19.84
CA MET A 1 -46.30 15.58 20.07
C MET A 1 -45.41 15.72 21.29
N LYS A 2 -45.39 14.74 22.19
CA LYS A 2 -44.46 14.72 23.34
C LYS A 2 -43.19 13.98 22.92
N ILE A 3 -42.04 14.63 23.06
CA ILE A 3 -40.75 14.03 22.76
C ILE A 3 -39.99 13.92 24.08
N LYS A 4 -39.44 12.74 24.33
CA LYS A 4 -38.52 12.52 25.42
C LYS A 4 -37.10 12.80 24.92
N TYR A 5 -36.44 13.77 25.54
CA TYR A 5 -35.05 14.09 25.25
C TYR A 5 -34.19 13.72 26.46
N GLU A 6 -33.18 12.88 26.24
CA GLU A 6 -32.24 12.46 27.28
C GLU A 6 -30.94 13.23 27.12
N PHE A 7 -30.56 13.96 28.15
CA PHE A 7 -29.29 14.68 28.22
C PHE A 7 -28.16 13.72 28.54
N LEU A 8 -26.93 14.06 28.11
CA LEU A 8 -25.71 13.30 28.41
C LEU A 8 -25.43 13.16 29.92
N THR A 9 -26.00 14.05 30.74
CA THR A 9 -25.95 14.01 32.20
C THR A 9 -26.90 12.99 32.84
N GLY A 10 -27.71 12.28 32.04
CA GLY A 10 -28.67 11.27 32.50
C GLY A 10 -30.04 11.82 32.90
N GLU A 11 -30.25 13.13 32.79
CA GLU A 11 -31.55 13.76 32.98
C GLU A 11 -32.41 13.58 31.72
N ALA A 12 -33.70 13.27 31.90
CA ALA A 12 -34.64 13.14 30.79
C ALA A 12 -35.77 14.14 30.94
N VAL A 13 -36.04 14.91 29.89
CA VAL A 13 -37.11 15.91 29.85
C VAL A 13 -38.11 15.55 28.78
N GLU A 14 -39.40 15.60 29.14
CA GLU A 14 -40.50 15.50 28.19
C GLU A 14 -40.89 16.90 27.71
N ILE A 15 -40.75 17.15 26.42
CA ILE A 15 -41.06 18.43 25.80
C ILE A 15 -42.30 18.26 24.92
N GLU A 16 -43.33 19.05 25.17
CA GLU A 16 -44.44 19.20 24.24
C GLU A 16 -44.03 20.10 23.08
N VAL A 17 -44.07 19.54 21.89
CA VAL A 17 -43.63 20.21 20.67
C VAL A 17 -44.82 20.50 19.77
N SER A 18 -44.79 21.68 19.13
CA SER A 18 -45.82 22.14 18.20
C SER A 18 -45.93 21.26 16.95
N GLU A 19 -47.09 21.30 16.29
CA GLU A 19 -47.37 20.45 15.14
C GLU A 19 -46.42 20.71 13.95
N ALA A 20 -46.01 21.96 13.75
CA ALA A 20 -45.07 22.33 12.70
C ALA A 20 -43.70 21.66 12.89
N ILE A 21 -43.16 21.70 14.11
CA ILE A 21 -41.87 21.09 14.43
C ILE A 21 -41.99 19.56 14.43
N SER A 22 -43.11 19.01 14.89
CA SER A 22 -43.39 17.57 14.83
C SER A 22 -43.33 17.02 13.41
N LYS A 23 -43.88 17.73 12.43
CA LYS A 23 -43.83 17.32 11.01
C LYS A 23 -42.40 17.33 10.45
N VAL A 24 -41.60 18.33 10.83
CA VAL A 24 -40.20 18.42 10.41
C VAL A 24 -39.38 17.26 10.97
N LEU A 25 -39.55 16.93 12.25
CA LEU A 25 -38.85 15.79 12.88
C LEU A 25 -39.18 14.46 12.20
N ILE A 26 -40.45 14.21 11.90
CA ILE A 26 -40.86 12.99 11.18
C ILE A 26 -40.19 12.94 9.78
N GLY A 27 -40.15 14.07 9.07
CA GLY A 27 -39.48 14.15 7.77
C GLY A 27 -37.98 13.83 7.84
N ILE A 28 -37.28 14.34 8.86
CA ILE A 28 -35.86 14.05 9.08
C ILE A 28 -35.66 12.55 9.34
N ASP A 29 -36.48 11.93 10.20
CA ASP A 29 -36.40 10.50 10.48
C ASP A 29 -36.60 9.64 9.22
N GLU A 30 -37.52 10.04 8.34
CA GLU A 30 -37.76 9.35 7.07
C GLU A 30 -36.58 9.51 6.09
N GLU A 31 -36.00 10.71 6.02
CA GLU A 31 -34.81 10.97 5.19
C GLU A 31 -33.60 10.16 5.66
N VAL A 32 -33.34 10.12 6.97
CA VAL A 32 -32.25 9.32 7.55
C VAL A 32 -32.45 7.85 7.21
N LYS A 33 -33.63 7.29 7.46
CA LYS A 33 -33.94 5.88 7.10
C LYS A 33 -33.76 5.59 5.62
N ASN A 34 -34.17 6.53 4.75
CA ASN A 34 -34.01 6.38 3.31
C ASN A 34 -32.53 6.45 2.88
N SER A 35 -31.75 7.31 3.53
CA SER A 35 -30.31 7.41 3.32
C SER A 35 -29.59 6.14 3.76
N ASP A 36 -29.85 5.67 4.98
CA ASP A 36 -29.25 4.44 5.53
C ASP A 36 -29.56 3.22 4.65
N ARG A 37 -30.80 3.12 4.15
CA ARG A 37 -31.19 2.06 3.20
C ARG A 37 -30.50 2.20 1.84
N ARG A 38 -30.19 3.42 1.40
CA ARG A 38 -29.44 3.66 0.16
C ARG A 38 -27.98 3.28 0.33
N GLU A 39 -27.38 3.67 1.45
CA GLU A 39 -25.98 3.38 1.81
C GLU A 39 -25.75 1.88 2.01
N SER A 40 -26.61 1.17 2.78
CA SER A 40 -26.44 -0.26 3.06
C SER A 40 -26.54 -1.18 1.85
N ARG A 41 -27.15 -0.72 0.74
CA ARG A 41 -27.17 -1.46 -0.54
C ARG A 41 -25.88 -1.36 -1.33
N ARG A 42 -25.02 -0.38 -1.01
CA ARG A 42 -23.80 -0.06 -1.76
C ARG A 42 -22.53 -0.29 -0.94
N HIS A 43 -22.66 -0.26 0.38
CA HIS A 43 -21.55 -0.33 1.31
C HIS A 43 -21.81 -1.40 2.36
N HIS A 44 -20.78 -2.19 2.66
CA HIS A 44 -20.74 -3.06 3.83
C HIS A 44 -19.81 -2.39 4.85
N SER A 45 -20.19 -2.40 6.13
CA SER A 45 -19.28 -1.94 7.18
C SER A 45 -18.12 -2.94 7.31
N ILE A 46 -16.96 -2.44 7.74
CA ILE A 46 -15.80 -3.30 8.02
C ILE A 46 -16.15 -4.34 9.08
N ASP A 47 -16.92 -3.96 10.10
CA ASP A 47 -17.38 -4.88 11.15
C ASP A 47 -18.27 -6.01 10.60
N ALA A 48 -19.20 -5.69 9.69
CA ALA A 48 -20.05 -6.69 9.05
C ALA A 48 -19.24 -7.65 8.16
N LEU A 49 -18.18 -7.15 7.52
CA LEU A 49 -17.25 -7.97 6.74
C LEU A 49 -16.42 -8.87 7.66
N ALA A 50 -15.95 -8.36 8.80
CA ALA A 50 -15.22 -9.14 9.80
C ALA A 50 -16.07 -10.26 10.41
N GLU A 51 -17.35 -10.03 10.67
CA GLU A 51 -18.28 -11.05 11.19
C GLU A 51 -18.49 -12.21 10.20
N ILE A 52 -18.41 -11.93 8.89
CA ILE A 52 -18.50 -12.94 7.81
C ILE A 52 -17.12 -13.58 7.54
N GLY A 53 -16.09 -13.20 8.30
CA GLY A 53 -14.73 -13.77 8.22
C GLY A 53 -13.87 -13.16 7.11
N VAL A 54 -14.22 -11.98 6.60
CA VAL A 54 -13.35 -11.23 5.68
C VAL A 54 -12.27 -10.51 6.48
N GLU A 55 -11.05 -11.00 6.39
CA GLU A 55 -9.90 -10.42 7.05
C GLU A 55 -9.28 -9.34 6.14
N LEU A 56 -9.51 -8.07 6.48
CA LEU A 56 -9.01 -6.91 5.73
C LEU A 56 -7.68 -6.37 6.31
N ALA A 57 -7.29 -6.85 7.49
CA ALA A 57 -6.02 -6.51 8.09
C ALA A 57 -4.91 -7.26 7.34
N ALA A 58 -3.86 -6.55 6.95
CA ALA A 58 -2.63 -7.22 6.51
C ALA A 58 -2.16 -8.14 7.63
N THR A 59 -1.91 -9.39 7.32
CA THR A 59 -1.35 -10.33 8.28
C THR A 59 0.01 -9.80 8.75
N SER A 60 0.40 -10.11 9.98
CA SER A 60 1.71 -9.69 10.49
C SER A 60 2.86 -10.23 9.63
N GLU A 61 2.63 -11.35 8.96
CA GLU A 61 3.56 -11.99 8.03
C GLU A 61 3.72 -11.18 6.73
N GLU A 62 2.62 -10.74 6.12
CA GLU A 62 2.66 -9.82 4.96
C GLU A 62 3.34 -8.48 5.30
N LEU A 63 3.14 -7.98 6.53
CA LEU A 63 3.80 -6.76 6.98
C LEU A 63 5.31 -6.98 7.18
N ALA A 64 5.71 -8.08 7.82
CA ALA A 64 7.11 -8.44 8.00
C ALA A 64 7.82 -8.65 6.66
N ASP A 65 7.19 -9.38 5.73
CA ASP A 65 7.69 -9.58 4.37
C ASP A 65 7.87 -8.24 3.65
N SER A 66 6.93 -7.30 3.81
CA SER A 66 7.02 -5.96 3.22
C SER A 66 8.18 -5.12 3.79
N ILE A 67 8.49 -5.30 5.07
CA ILE A 67 9.59 -4.61 5.76
C ILE A 67 10.92 -5.23 5.32
N GLU A 68 11.02 -6.56 5.31
CA GLU A 68 12.22 -7.27 4.84
C GLU A 68 12.52 -6.96 3.37
N MET A 69 11.50 -6.92 2.51
CA MET A 69 11.62 -6.47 1.12
C MET A 69 12.13 -5.04 1.00
N ARG A 70 11.69 -4.13 1.88
CA ARG A 70 12.17 -2.74 1.89
C ARG A 70 13.63 -2.64 2.33
N GLU A 71 13.98 -3.29 3.43
CA GLU A 71 15.35 -3.28 3.97
C GLU A 71 16.34 -3.93 2.99
N THR A 72 15.99 -5.06 2.39
CA THR A 72 16.81 -5.73 1.37
C THR A 72 16.95 -4.87 0.11
N THR A 73 15.90 -4.18 -0.32
CA THR A 73 15.95 -3.25 -1.45
C THR A 73 16.85 -2.05 -1.15
N GLU A 74 16.79 -1.49 0.06
CA GLU A 74 17.65 -0.38 0.47
C GLU A 74 19.11 -0.80 0.57
N ALA A 75 19.41 -1.94 1.17
CA ALA A 75 20.75 -2.51 1.22
C ALA A 75 21.32 -2.73 -0.19
N LEU A 76 20.50 -3.25 -1.11
CA LEU A 76 20.87 -3.43 -2.51
C LEU A 76 21.14 -2.09 -3.21
N ARG A 77 20.28 -1.08 -3.01
CA ARG A 77 20.49 0.27 -3.57
C ARG A 77 21.80 0.89 -3.07
N GLN A 78 22.10 0.77 -1.79
CA GLN A 78 23.37 1.25 -1.22
C GLN A 78 24.57 0.50 -1.80
N ALA A 79 24.49 -0.83 -1.93
CA ALA A 79 25.55 -1.64 -2.52
C ALA A 79 25.80 -1.28 -4.00
N ILE A 80 24.73 -1.04 -4.78
CA ILE A 80 24.84 -0.55 -6.16
C ILE A 80 25.48 0.84 -6.19
N GLY A 81 25.15 1.73 -5.24
CA GLY A 81 25.77 3.05 -5.11
C GLY A 81 27.29 3.01 -4.92
N LYS A 82 27.82 1.97 -4.27
CA LYS A 82 29.27 1.75 -4.06
C LYS A 82 30.00 1.16 -5.28
N LEU A 83 29.29 0.79 -6.35
CA LEU A 83 29.90 0.27 -7.58
C LEU A 83 30.51 1.39 -8.45
N LEU A 84 31.51 1.00 -9.25
CA LEU A 84 32.13 1.90 -10.24
C LEU A 84 31.09 2.43 -11.24
N PRO A 85 31.23 3.67 -11.75
CA PRO A 85 30.27 4.25 -12.70
C PRO A 85 30.02 3.38 -13.94
N GLN A 86 31.06 2.73 -14.47
CA GLN A 86 30.96 1.82 -15.61
C GLN A 86 30.16 0.54 -15.29
N GLN A 87 30.26 0.05 -14.05
CA GLN A 87 29.51 -1.12 -13.58
C GLN A 87 28.03 -0.79 -13.38
N ARG A 88 27.74 0.38 -12.80
CA ARG A 88 26.37 0.89 -12.67
C ARG A 88 25.71 1.11 -14.03
N LYS A 89 26.43 1.69 -14.99
CA LYS A 89 25.94 1.91 -16.35
C LYS A 89 25.58 0.60 -17.06
N LEU A 90 26.38 -0.46 -16.85
CA LEU A 90 26.08 -1.78 -17.40
C LEU A 90 24.80 -2.37 -16.80
N LEU A 91 24.64 -2.31 -15.47
CA LEU A 91 23.40 -2.73 -14.80
C LEU A 91 22.19 -1.91 -15.27
N GLN A 92 22.35 -0.59 -15.44
CA GLN A 92 21.30 0.29 -15.92
C GLN A 92 20.83 -0.11 -17.33
N LYS A 93 21.76 -0.37 -18.25
CA LYS A 93 21.42 -0.81 -19.62
C LYS A 93 20.61 -2.11 -19.63
N LEU A 94 20.96 -3.07 -18.76
CA LEU A 94 20.36 -4.41 -18.76
C LEU A 94 19.05 -4.51 -17.97
N TYR A 95 18.94 -3.80 -16.85
CA TYR A 95 17.83 -3.99 -15.90
C TYR A 95 16.88 -2.79 -15.81
N PHE A 96 17.32 -1.59 -16.18
CA PHE A 96 16.56 -0.35 -15.98
C PHE A 96 16.30 0.44 -17.28
N GLY A 97 16.87 0.01 -18.41
CA GLY A 97 16.61 0.57 -19.74
C GLY A 97 15.51 -0.19 -20.48
N ASP A 98 15.37 0.07 -21.78
CA ASP A 98 14.33 -0.48 -22.68
C ASP A 98 14.46 -1.99 -22.97
N GLY A 99 14.89 -2.80 -22.01
CA GLY A 99 15.02 -4.26 -22.16
C GLY A 99 16.20 -4.71 -23.02
N ARG A 100 17.34 -4.00 -22.96
CA ARG A 100 18.53 -4.39 -23.74
C ARG A 100 19.07 -5.73 -23.27
N THR A 101 19.35 -6.61 -24.22
CA THR A 101 19.96 -7.90 -23.92
C THR A 101 21.48 -7.78 -23.81
N ILE A 102 22.12 -8.80 -23.22
CA ILE A 102 23.58 -8.91 -23.17
C ILE A 102 24.19 -8.85 -24.59
N VAL A 103 23.48 -9.41 -25.58
CA VAL A 103 23.90 -9.43 -26.99
C VAL A 103 23.91 -8.01 -27.57
N ASP A 104 22.89 -7.21 -27.28
CA ASP A 104 22.80 -5.83 -27.76
C ASP A 104 23.89 -4.97 -27.17
N VAL A 105 24.14 -5.09 -25.86
CA VAL A 105 25.21 -4.37 -25.17
C VAL A 105 26.58 -4.78 -25.71
N ALA A 106 26.79 -6.07 -25.97
CA ALA A 106 28.04 -6.57 -26.55
C ALA A 106 28.27 -6.02 -27.96
N ARG A 107 27.22 -5.97 -28.79
CA ARG A 107 27.26 -5.39 -30.15
C ARG A 107 27.56 -3.89 -30.13
N GLU A 108 26.92 -3.14 -29.24
CA GLU A 108 27.15 -1.69 -29.07
C GLU A 108 28.58 -1.37 -28.63
N GLU A 109 29.13 -2.16 -27.71
CA GLU A 109 30.47 -1.94 -27.16
C GLU A 109 31.58 -2.61 -28.00
N GLY A 110 31.22 -3.35 -29.06
CA GLY A 110 32.18 -4.03 -29.93
C GLY A 110 32.93 -5.18 -29.24
N VAL A 111 32.34 -5.76 -28.20
CA VAL A 111 32.94 -6.82 -27.37
C VAL A 111 32.21 -8.14 -27.55
N THR A 112 32.84 -9.24 -27.12
CA THR A 112 32.17 -10.54 -27.10
C THR A 112 31.13 -10.61 -25.99
N ILE A 113 30.09 -11.42 -26.20
CA ILE A 113 29.04 -11.70 -25.20
C ILE A 113 29.69 -12.19 -23.89
N SER A 114 30.68 -13.07 -24.01
CA SER A 114 31.45 -13.61 -22.86
C SER A 114 32.13 -12.52 -22.04
N ALA A 115 32.65 -11.46 -22.68
CA ALA A 115 33.25 -10.34 -21.97
C ALA A 115 32.23 -9.57 -21.10
N ILE A 116 31.00 -9.40 -21.58
CA ILE A 116 29.92 -8.80 -20.79
C ILE A 116 29.50 -9.72 -19.64
N SER A 117 29.34 -11.03 -19.89
CA SER A 117 29.03 -12.00 -18.83
C SER A 117 30.07 -12.01 -17.72
N HIS A 118 31.37 -12.01 -18.08
CA HIS A 118 32.45 -11.95 -17.09
C HIS A 118 32.44 -10.63 -16.29
N ARG A 119 32.11 -9.50 -16.94
CA ARG A 119 31.93 -8.22 -16.23
C ARG A 119 30.77 -8.28 -15.24
N LEU A 120 29.66 -8.93 -15.59
CA LEU A 120 28.53 -9.14 -14.69
C LEU A 120 28.90 -10.03 -13.50
N ASP A 121 29.64 -11.12 -13.73
CA ASP A 121 30.11 -11.98 -12.63
C ASP A 121 30.96 -11.22 -11.62
N LEU A 122 31.84 -10.34 -12.08
CA LEU A 122 32.62 -9.48 -11.19
C LEU A 122 31.75 -8.49 -10.42
N ILE A 123 30.69 -7.97 -11.04
CA ILE A 123 29.72 -7.09 -10.39
C ILE A 123 28.96 -7.86 -9.31
N TYR A 124 28.46 -9.06 -9.60
CA TYR A 124 27.75 -9.88 -8.62
C TYR A 124 28.65 -10.29 -7.45
N LYS A 125 29.90 -10.68 -7.73
CA LYS A 125 30.88 -10.96 -6.67
C LYS A 125 31.12 -9.74 -5.77
N LYS A 126 31.16 -8.53 -6.33
CA LYS A 126 31.29 -7.29 -5.54
C LYS A 126 30.03 -6.99 -4.74
N LEU A 127 28.85 -7.06 -5.35
CA LEU A 127 27.58 -6.83 -4.67
C LEU A 127 27.40 -7.81 -3.50
N ARG A 128 27.69 -9.10 -3.70
CA ARG A 128 27.66 -10.11 -2.63
C ARG A 128 28.58 -9.75 -1.47
N LYS A 129 29.81 -9.29 -1.75
CA LYS A 129 30.73 -8.83 -0.70
C LYS A 129 30.18 -7.61 0.04
N LEU A 130 29.62 -6.64 -0.67
CA LEU A 130 29.08 -5.42 -0.08
C LEU A 130 27.83 -5.67 0.77
N LEU A 131 26.97 -6.61 0.37
CA LEU A 131 25.79 -7.00 1.13
C LEU A 131 26.16 -7.80 2.39
N ASN A 132 27.11 -8.73 2.26
CA ASN A 132 27.60 -9.52 3.40
C ASN A 132 28.48 -8.72 4.39
N GLN A 133 28.99 -7.56 3.99
CA GLN A 133 29.77 -6.67 4.86
C GLN A 133 28.92 -5.71 5.70
N ASN A 134 27.62 -5.58 5.38
CA ASN A 134 26.68 -4.75 6.12
C ASN A 134 25.74 -5.58 7.03
N GLN A 135 26.00 -6.90 7.18
CA GLN A 135 25.40 -7.78 8.20
C GLN A 135 26.37 -7.93 9.36
#